data_AF-A0A355U0J8-F1
#
_entry.id   AF-A0A355U0J8-F1
#
_cell.length_a   1.000
_cell.length_b   1.000
_cell.length_c   1.000
_cell.angle_alpha   90.00
_cell.angle_beta   90.00
_cell.angle_gamma   90.00
#
_symmetry.space_group_name_H-M   'P 1'
#
loop_
_entity.id
_entity.type
_entity.pdbx_description
1 polymer ?
#
loop_
_entity_poly.entity_id
_entity_poly.type
_entity_poly.pdbx_seq_one_letter_code
_entity_poly.pdbx_strand_id
1 'polypeptide(L)'
;MKKIKLIGAISLASIGVIVAGSLPLSSYIQYQNYLAGIDVAGNKSTDSANENDKGSNIVEQNVLVSITAKLKDGVRYFDNYRAEPKKDDFDVVATYQKGSVTEEETIYGDQFEMVVPENFRTEGGVITFSFKGKSAQLAIELVKVALETIKVTKKPYIIYYKEGEK
;
A
#
# COMPACT_ATOMS: atom_id res chain seq x y z
N MET A 1 -32.32 14.10 25.55
CA MET A 1 -31.03 14.18 24.82
C MET A 1 -29.88 13.94 25.80
N LYS A 2 -29.28 12.74 25.89
CA LYS A 2 -27.99 12.52 26.61
C LYS A 2 -27.34 11.12 26.49
N LYS A 3 -27.70 10.27 25.52
CA LYS A 3 -27.15 8.90 25.41
C LYS A 3 -26.49 8.54 24.07
N ILE A 4 -26.17 9.52 23.22
CA ILE A 4 -25.61 9.26 21.88
C ILE A 4 -24.13 9.67 21.77
N LYS A 5 -23.53 10.28 22.81
CA LYS A 5 -22.14 10.78 22.76
C LYS A 5 -21.07 9.83 23.30
N LEU A 6 -21.37 8.57 23.60
CA LEU A 6 -20.39 7.64 24.22
C LEU A 6 -19.94 6.48 23.33
N ILE A 7 -20.39 6.39 22.07
CA ILE A 7 -19.96 5.30 21.15
C ILE A 7 -18.93 5.80 20.12
N GLY A 8 -18.80 7.12 19.91
CA GLY A 8 -17.82 7.69 18.98
C GLY A 8 -16.38 7.68 19.47
N ALA A 9 -16.12 7.39 20.75
CA ALA A 9 -14.78 7.51 21.35
C ALA A 9 -14.00 6.19 21.44
N ILE A 10 -14.61 5.03 21.12
CA ILE A 10 -13.93 3.71 21.19
C ILE A 10 -13.49 3.24 19.78
N SER A 11 -14.07 3.77 18.70
CA SER A 11 -13.71 3.38 17.33
C SER A 11 -12.31 3.84 16.89
N LEU A 12 -11.68 4.77 17.60
CA LEU A 12 -10.35 5.31 17.25
C LEU A 12 -9.18 4.53 17.88
N ALA A 13 -9.46 3.55 18.76
CA ALA A 13 -8.41 2.74 19.39
C ALA A 13 -8.14 1.40 18.68
N SER A 14 -9.03 0.94 17.80
CA SER A 14 -8.95 -0.40 17.18
C SER A 14 -8.25 -0.43 15.82
N ILE A 15 -7.94 0.73 15.23
CA ILE A 15 -7.24 0.83 13.92
C ILE A 15 -5.71 0.96 14.13
N GLY A 16 -5.25 1.03 15.39
CA GLY A 16 -3.84 1.22 15.73
C GLY A 16 -2.99 -0.05 15.91
N VAL A 17 -3.44 -1.24 15.51
CA VAL A 17 -2.72 -2.50 15.86
C VAL A 17 -2.27 -3.37 14.67
N ILE A 18 -2.68 -3.15 13.42
CA ILE A 18 -2.26 -4.06 12.34
C ILE A 18 -0.97 -3.63 11.62
N VAL A 19 -0.48 -2.39 11.78
CA VAL A 19 0.75 -1.95 11.11
C VAL A 19 2.04 -2.43 11.82
N ALA A 20 1.96 -2.99 13.02
CA ALA A 20 3.13 -3.47 13.78
C ALA A 20 3.32 -5.00 13.82
N GLY A 21 2.40 -5.79 13.23
CA GLY A 21 2.32 -7.24 13.45
C GLY A 21 2.99 -8.15 12.41
N SER A 22 3.40 -7.63 11.25
CA SER A 22 4.02 -8.47 10.21
C SER A 22 5.08 -7.74 9.40
N LEU A 23 5.98 -7.01 10.07
CA LEU A 23 7.36 -7.16 9.63
C LEU A 23 7.67 -8.64 9.86
N PRO A 24 8.05 -9.43 8.84
CA PRO A 24 8.52 -10.76 9.13
C PRO A 24 9.74 -10.54 10.03
N LEU A 25 9.66 -10.96 11.30
CA LEU A 25 10.81 -10.93 12.22
C LEU A 25 12.03 -11.61 11.57
N SER A 26 11.83 -12.48 10.59
CA SER A 26 12.89 -13.04 9.76
C SER A 26 13.71 -11.99 9.01
N SER A 27 13.13 -10.88 8.54
CA SER A 27 13.87 -9.83 7.84
C SER A 27 14.75 -9.01 8.77
N TYR A 28 14.26 -8.72 9.99
CA TYR A 28 15.07 -8.05 11.01
C TYR A 28 16.18 -8.98 11.56
N ILE A 29 15.88 -10.27 11.74
CA ILE A 29 16.86 -11.28 12.12
C ILE A 29 17.87 -11.50 10.99
N GLN A 30 17.45 -11.53 9.72
CA GLN A 30 18.36 -11.59 8.56
C GLN A 30 19.22 -10.33 8.44
N TYR A 31 18.67 -9.15 8.73
CA TYR A 31 19.42 -7.90 8.76
C TYR A 31 20.46 -7.88 9.88
N GLN A 32 20.09 -8.30 11.08
CA GLN A 32 21.02 -8.46 12.21
C GLN A 32 22.07 -9.53 11.94
N ASN A 33 21.72 -10.66 11.31
CA ASN A 33 22.66 -11.70 10.93
C ASN A 33 23.56 -11.28 9.76
N TYR A 34 23.06 -10.45 8.83
CA TYR A 34 23.86 -9.83 7.78
C TYR A 34 24.88 -8.86 8.37
N LEU A 35 24.44 -7.97 9.29
CA LEU A 35 25.34 -7.06 10.01
C LEU A 35 26.32 -7.78 10.96
N ALA A 36 25.88 -8.84 11.63
CA ALA A 36 26.72 -9.63 12.55
C ALA A 36 27.64 -10.60 11.82
N GLY A 37 27.29 -11.02 10.60
CA GLY A 37 28.14 -11.79 9.69
C GLY A 37 29.13 -10.93 8.90
N ILE A 38 29.02 -9.60 8.97
CA ILE A 38 30.12 -8.70 8.66
C ILE A 38 31.10 -8.80 9.84
N ASP A 39 32.04 -9.72 9.74
CA ASP A 39 33.29 -9.63 10.49
C ASP A 39 33.93 -8.29 10.12
N VAL A 40 33.72 -7.26 10.95
CA VAL A 40 34.52 -6.04 10.91
C VAL A 40 35.92 -6.45 11.39
N ALA A 41 36.71 -7.02 10.49
CA ALA A 41 38.10 -7.41 10.67
C ALA A 41 39.02 -6.19 10.84
N GLY A 42 38.63 -5.24 11.69
CA GLY A 42 39.31 -3.94 11.84
C GLY A 42 39.15 -3.25 13.18
N ASN A 43 38.46 -3.83 14.18
CA ASN A 43 38.43 -3.24 15.52
C ASN A 43 38.73 -4.24 16.65
N LYS A 44 39.79 -5.03 16.47
CA LYS A 44 40.59 -5.53 17.60
C LYS A 44 41.95 -4.87 17.53
N SER A 45 42.17 -3.93 18.43
CA SER A 45 43.47 -3.33 18.69
C SER A 45 44.52 -4.40 19.01
N THR A 46 45.70 -4.24 18.39
CA THR A 46 47.04 -4.75 18.78
C THR A 46 47.21 -6.27 18.91
N ASP A 47 47.75 -6.94 17.89
CA ASP A 47 49.21 -7.07 17.72
C ASP A 47 49.58 -7.89 16.45
N SER A 48 50.59 -7.36 15.74
CA SER A 48 51.50 -8.05 14.81
C SER A 48 51.02 -8.50 13.41
N ALA A 49 51.68 -7.89 12.42
CA ALA A 49 52.25 -8.49 11.20
C ALA A 49 51.58 -8.19 9.84
N ASN A 50 52.36 -7.41 9.07
CA ASN A 50 52.55 -7.37 7.62
C ASN A 50 51.50 -6.70 6.72
N GLU A 51 51.93 -5.54 6.20
CA GLU A 51 51.52 -4.94 4.94
C GLU A 51 51.55 -5.97 3.79
N ASN A 52 50.42 -6.10 3.09
CA ASN A 52 50.34 -6.08 1.63
C ASN A 52 48.88 -6.11 1.21
N ASP A 53 48.38 -4.92 0.88
CA ASP A 53 47.63 -4.66 -0.35
C ASP A 53 46.44 -5.59 -0.66
N LYS A 54 45.25 -5.26 -0.13
CA LYS A 54 43.97 -5.36 -0.85
C LYS A 54 43.02 -4.28 -0.34
N GLY A 55 42.95 -3.17 -1.08
CA GLY A 55 41.92 -2.16 -0.87
C GLY A 55 40.53 -2.80 -0.95
N SER A 56 39.88 -2.91 0.20
CA SER A 56 38.48 -3.30 0.33
C SER A 56 37.62 -2.20 -0.30
N ASN A 57 37.39 -2.28 -1.61
CA ASN A 57 36.25 -1.61 -2.22
C ASN A 57 35.00 -2.32 -1.69
N ILE A 58 34.52 -1.87 -0.53
CA ILE A 58 33.17 -2.17 -0.05
C ILE A 58 32.22 -1.52 -1.06
N VAL A 59 31.85 -2.28 -2.09
CA VAL A 59 30.75 -1.88 -2.96
C VAL A 59 29.51 -1.96 -2.08
N GLU A 60 29.05 -0.81 -1.60
CA GLU A 60 27.80 -0.71 -0.85
C GLU A 60 26.68 -1.29 -1.73
N GLN A 61 26.25 -2.50 -1.40
CA GLN A 61 25.25 -3.21 -2.18
C GLN A 61 23.88 -2.60 -1.88
N ASN A 62 23.12 -2.29 -2.93
CA ASN A 62 21.78 -1.73 -2.76
C ASN A 62 20.81 -2.86 -2.37
N VAL A 63 20.27 -2.81 -1.15
CA VAL A 63 19.38 -3.85 -0.60
C VAL A 63 17.95 -3.33 -0.57
N LEU A 64 17.02 -4.09 -1.16
CA LEU A 64 15.59 -3.76 -1.09
C LEU A 64 15.07 -3.99 0.33
N VAL A 65 14.63 -2.92 1.00
CA VAL A 65 14.14 -2.96 2.38
C VAL A 65 12.63 -3.22 2.40
N SER A 66 11.89 -2.38 1.69
CA SER A 66 10.43 -2.37 1.69
C SER A 66 9.86 -1.90 0.35
N ILE A 67 8.56 -2.11 0.17
CA ILE A 67 7.77 -1.47 -0.87
C ILE A 67 6.57 -0.79 -0.22
N THR A 68 6.11 0.30 -0.83
CA THR A 68 4.94 1.05 -0.38
C THR A 68 4.05 1.31 -1.59
N ALA A 69 2.73 1.23 -1.40
CA ALA A 69 1.75 1.54 -2.43
C ALA A 69 0.81 2.63 -1.93
N LYS A 70 0.49 3.58 -2.80
CA LYS A 70 -0.51 4.63 -2.55
C LYS A 70 -1.42 4.78 -3.77
N LEU A 71 -2.66 5.21 -3.53
CA LEU A 71 -3.57 5.58 -4.60
C LEU A 71 -3.13 6.92 -5.20
N LYS A 72 -3.17 7.05 -6.52
CA LYS A 72 -2.84 8.31 -7.19
C LYS A 72 -3.85 9.40 -6.88
N ASP A 73 -3.37 10.64 -6.92
CA ASP A 73 -4.21 11.81 -6.71
C ASP A 73 -5.35 11.85 -7.74
N GLY A 74 -6.56 12.10 -7.23
CA GLY A 74 -7.77 12.17 -8.06
C GLY A 74 -8.43 10.82 -8.35
N VAL A 75 -7.78 9.69 -8.10
CA VAL A 75 -8.40 8.37 -8.24
C VAL A 75 -9.24 8.05 -7.00
N ARG A 76 -10.46 7.58 -7.21
CA ARG A 76 -11.37 7.12 -6.15
C ARG A 76 -12.25 5.99 -6.69
N TYR A 77 -12.61 5.08 -5.80
CA TYR A 77 -13.55 4.01 -6.11
C TYR A 77 -14.89 4.28 -5.45
N PHE A 78 -15.97 3.93 -6.16
CA PHE A 78 -17.32 4.26 -5.76
C PHE A 78 -18.13 2.99 -5.49
N ASP A 79 -19.02 3.08 -4.50
CA ASP A 79 -19.99 2.05 -4.14
C ASP A 79 -21.18 2.08 -5.12
N ASN A 80 -20.91 1.67 -6.35
CA ASN A 80 -21.88 1.59 -7.44
C ASN A 80 -21.70 0.32 -8.28
N TYR A 81 -21.05 -0.71 -7.71
CA TYR A 81 -20.74 -1.98 -8.36
C TYR A 81 -19.81 -1.89 -9.59
N ARG A 82 -19.15 -0.74 -9.80
CA ARG A 82 -18.25 -0.51 -10.95
C ARG A 82 -16.79 -0.27 -10.57
N ALA A 83 -16.44 -0.43 -9.29
CA ALA A 83 -15.07 -0.26 -8.82
C ALA A 83 -14.15 -1.36 -9.39
N GLU A 84 -13.19 -0.99 -10.24
CA GLU A 84 -12.26 -1.92 -10.87
C GLU A 84 -10.83 -1.36 -10.82
N PRO A 85 -10.04 -1.72 -9.80
CA PRO A 85 -8.67 -1.24 -9.66
C PRO A 85 -7.76 -1.72 -10.79
N LYS A 86 -6.97 -0.79 -11.33
CA LYS A 86 -5.93 -1.07 -12.32
C LYS A 86 -4.58 -0.70 -11.74
N LYS A 87 -3.50 -1.34 -12.22
CA LYS A 87 -2.14 -1.03 -11.74
C LYS A 87 -1.78 0.44 -11.92
N ASP A 88 -2.27 1.06 -12.99
CA ASP A 88 -2.05 2.48 -13.29
C ASP A 88 -2.71 3.45 -12.31
N ASP A 89 -3.63 2.98 -11.46
CA ASP A 89 -4.30 3.79 -10.44
C ASP A 89 -3.41 4.03 -9.21
N PHE A 90 -2.29 3.33 -9.11
CA PHE A 90 -1.42 3.31 -7.93
C PHE A 90 -0.02 3.85 -8.26
N ASP A 91 0.57 4.52 -7.27
CA ASP A 91 2.00 4.75 -7.22
C ASP A 91 2.61 3.72 -6.27
N VAL A 92 3.52 2.90 -6.80
CA VAL A 92 4.26 1.90 -6.02
C VAL A 92 5.72 2.33 -5.97
N VAL A 93 6.29 2.37 -4.77
CA VAL A 93 7.65 2.82 -4.51
C VAL A 93 8.42 1.72 -3.78
N ALA A 94 9.59 1.36 -4.30
CA ALA A 94 10.57 0.53 -3.62
C ALA A 94 11.54 1.41 -2.84
N THR A 95 11.79 1.04 -1.59
CA THR A 95 12.79 1.67 -0.74
C THR A 95 14.00 0.75 -0.64
N TYR A 96 15.14 1.24 -1.09
CA TYR A 96 16.42 0.54 -1.00
C TYR A 96 17.35 1.23 -0.01
N GLN A 97 18.24 0.44 0.59
CA GLN A 97 19.26 0.90 1.50
C GLN A 97 20.65 0.56 0.95
N LYS A 98 21.49 1.59 0.89
CA LYS A 98 22.89 1.51 0.49
C LYS A 98 23.73 2.10 1.61
N GLY A 99 24.27 1.23 2.47
CA GLY A 99 24.94 1.65 3.70
C GLY A 99 23.99 2.44 4.62
N SER A 100 24.31 3.72 4.84
CA SER A 100 23.49 4.64 5.64
C SER A 100 22.52 5.49 4.81
N VAL A 101 22.50 5.34 3.48
CA VAL A 101 21.65 6.12 2.59
C VAL A 101 20.43 5.30 2.18
N THR A 102 19.27 5.97 2.13
CA THR A 102 18.02 5.42 1.63
C THR A 102 17.71 6.03 0.26
N GLU A 103 17.42 5.17 -0.71
CA GLU A 103 17.02 5.55 -2.06
C GLU A 103 15.61 5.01 -2.36
N GLU A 104 14.82 5.77 -3.09
CA GLU A 104 13.47 5.39 -3.50
C GLU A 104 13.39 5.28 -5.02
N GLU A 105 12.72 4.23 -5.50
CA GLU A 105 12.50 3.97 -6.92
C GLU A 105 11.00 3.74 -7.18
N THR A 106 10.44 4.43 -8.16
CA THR A 106 9.08 4.16 -8.63
C THR A 106 9.05 2.86 -9.43
N ILE A 107 8.12 1.97 -9.08
CA ILE A 107 7.93 0.68 -9.73
C ILE A 107 6.73 0.78 -10.68
N TYR A 108 6.94 0.39 -11.94
CA TYR A 108 5.91 0.43 -12.96
C TYR A 108 5.08 -0.85 -12.99
N GLY A 109 3.88 -0.78 -13.58
CA GLY A 109 2.86 -1.83 -13.51
C GLY A 109 3.27 -3.21 -14.06
N ASP A 110 4.29 -3.27 -14.93
CA ASP A 110 4.85 -4.52 -15.45
C ASP A 110 5.85 -5.19 -14.48
N GLN A 111 6.38 -4.44 -13.53
CA GLN A 111 7.43 -4.90 -12.63
C GLN A 111 6.90 -5.52 -11.33
N PHE A 112 5.68 -5.19 -10.90
CA PHE A 112 5.05 -5.70 -9.67
C PHE A 112 3.78 -6.50 -9.92
N GLU A 113 3.46 -7.39 -9.00
CA GLU A 113 2.19 -8.13 -8.97
C GLU A 113 1.17 -7.39 -8.10
N MET A 114 -0.10 -7.44 -8.52
CA MET A 114 -1.22 -6.82 -7.80
C MET A 114 -2.34 -7.84 -7.66
N VAL A 115 -2.78 -8.07 -6.43
CA VAL A 115 -3.90 -8.96 -6.11
C VAL A 115 -5.02 -8.12 -5.52
N VAL A 116 -6.15 -8.10 -6.23
CA VAL A 116 -7.38 -7.41 -5.83
C VAL A 116 -8.34 -8.45 -5.26
N PRO A 117 -8.97 -8.21 -4.10
CA PRO A 117 -9.92 -9.17 -3.53
C PRO A 117 -11.17 -9.31 -4.42
N GLU A 118 -11.76 -10.51 -4.48
CA GLU A 118 -12.87 -10.82 -5.40
C GLU A 118 -14.12 -9.96 -5.14
N ASN A 119 -14.37 -9.62 -3.87
CA ASN A 119 -15.48 -8.78 -3.40
C ASN A 119 -15.19 -7.27 -3.49
N PHE A 120 -14.09 -6.84 -4.12
CA PHE A 120 -13.71 -5.43 -4.16
C PHE A 120 -14.81 -4.51 -4.73
N ARG A 121 -15.53 -4.99 -5.74
CA ARG A 121 -16.61 -4.23 -6.40
C ARG A 121 -17.75 -3.85 -5.47
N THR A 122 -17.95 -4.58 -4.38
CA THR A 122 -19.07 -4.41 -3.44
C THR A 122 -18.64 -3.88 -2.09
N GLU A 123 -17.44 -4.22 -1.63
CA GLU A 123 -17.00 -3.95 -0.26
C GLU A 123 -15.70 -3.14 -0.21
N GLY A 124 -15.02 -2.93 -1.34
CA GLY A 124 -13.64 -2.47 -1.36
C GLY A 124 -12.72 -3.53 -0.75
N GLY A 125 -11.73 -3.10 0.02
CA GLY A 125 -10.90 -4.00 0.80
C GLY A 125 -9.41 -3.77 0.62
N VAL A 126 -8.62 -4.80 0.92
CA VAL A 126 -7.16 -4.72 0.99
C VAL A 126 -6.56 -5.27 -0.31
N ILE A 127 -5.91 -4.40 -1.07
CA ILE A 127 -5.14 -4.78 -2.26
C ILE A 127 -3.71 -5.11 -1.82
N THR A 128 -3.18 -6.24 -2.32
CA THR A 128 -1.80 -6.66 -2.05
C THR A 128 -0.93 -6.41 -3.26
N PHE A 129 0.23 -5.80 -3.03
CA PHE A 129 1.26 -5.52 -4.02
C PHE A 129 2.49 -6.35 -3.68
N SER A 130 3.12 -6.99 -4.68
CA SER A 130 4.31 -7.81 -4.48
C SER A 130 5.42 -7.46 -5.47
N PHE A 131 6.65 -7.30 -4.99
CA PHE A 131 7.82 -7.01 -5.81
C PHE A 131 9.08 -7.60 -5.16
N LYS A 132 9.84 -8.39 -5.93
CA LYS A 132 11.12 -9.02 -5.51
C LYS A 132 11.06 -9.66 -4.11
N GLY A 133 9.96 -10.34 -3.79
CA GLY A 133 9.77 -11.04 -2.49
C GLY A 133 9.33 -10.15 -1.32
N LYS A 134 9.09 -8.86 -1.55
CA LYS A 134 8.46 -7.94 -0.60
C LYS A 134 7.00 -7.74 -0.96
N SER A 135 6.16 -7.50 0.04
CA SER A 135 4.74 -7.20 -0.13
C SER A 135 4.33 -5.93 0.61
N ALA A 136 3.36 -5.22 0.04
CA ALA A 136 2.66 -4.10 0.65
C ALA A 136 1.15 -4.31 0.56
N GLN A 137 0.42 -3.76 1.51
CA GLN A 137 -1.03 -3.85 1.57
C GLN A 137 -1.62 -2.44 1.63
N LEU A 138 -2.66 -2.20 0.84
CA LEU A 138 -3.38 -0.94 0.82
C LEU A 138 -4.87 -1.21 1.02
N ALA A 139 -5.41 -0.74 2.14
CA ALA A 139 -6.85 -0.76 2.39
C ALA A 139 -7.53 0.39 1.64
N ILE A 140 -8.58 0.06 0.89
CA ILE A 140 -9.35 1.02 0.11
C ILE A 140 -10.83 0.88 0.45
N GLU A 141 -11.44 1.99 0.80
CA GLU A 141 -12.88 2.10 1.05
C GLU A 141 -13.59 2.64 -0.19
N LEU A 142 -14.81 2.13 -0.44
CA LEU A 142 -15.66 2.62 -1.51
C LEU A 142 -16.42 3.88 -1.07
N VAL A 143 -16.43 4.90 -1.91
CA VAL A 143 -17.17 6.14 -1.67
C VAL A 143 -18.62 5.96 -2.07
N LYS A 144 -19.55 6.24 -1.14
CA LYS A 144 -20.99 6.19 -1.41
C LYS A 144 -21.39 7.20 -2.47
N VAL A 145 -22.09 6.75 -3.50
CA VAL A 145 -22.68 7.63 -4.51
C VAL A 145 -24.07 8.06 -4.05
N ALA A 146 -24.25 9.37 -3.86
CA ALA A 146 -25.56 9.96 -3.63
C ALA A 146 -25.99 10.75 -4.86
N LEU A 147 -27.25 10.58 -5.29
CA LEU A 147 -27.83 11.44 -6.32
C LEU A 147 -28.05 12.82 -5.72
N GLU A 148 -27.35 13.84 -6.21
CA GLU A 148 -27.53 15.22 -5.73
C GLU A 148 -28.87 15.80 -6.18
N THR A 149 -29.25 15.60 -7.45
CA THR A 149 -30.52 16.10 -8.00
C THR A 149 -31.05 15.23 -9.14
N ILE A 150 -32.36 15.15 -9.28
CA ILE A 150 -33.04 14.61 -10.46
C ILE A 150 -33.74 15.77 -11.16
N LYS A 151 -33.46 15.98 -12.45
CA LYS A 151 -34.12 17.00 -13.28
C LYS A 151 -34.97 16.33 -14.36
N VAL A 152 -36.25 16.66 -14.40
CA VAL A 152 -37.13 16.26 -15.50
C VAL A 152 -36.87 17.18 -16.68
N THR A 153 -36.26 16.64 -17.74
CA THR A 153 -35.91 17.41 -18.96
C THR A 153 -37.08 17.56 -19.93
N LYS A 154 -38.04 16.64 -19.88
CA LYS A 154 -39.26 16.68 -20.70
C LYS A 154 -40.41 16.09 -19.91
N LYS A 155 -41.51 16.83 -19.82
CA LYS A 155 -42.75 16.32 -19.21
C LYS A 155 -43.34 15.23 -20.12
N PRO A 156 -43.85 14.12 -19.56
CA PRO A 156 -44.58 13.14 -20.35
C PRO A 156 -45.80 13.81 -21.01
N TYR A 157 -46.04 13.50 -22.28
CA TYR A 157 -47.08 14.14 -23.10
C TYR A 157 -48.50 13.69 -22.74
N ILE A 158 -48.63 12.57 -22.01
CA ILE A 158 -49.92 11.96 -21.69
C ILE A 158 -50.09 12.03 -20.16
N ILE A 159 -51.05 12.87 -19.74
CA ILE A 159 -51.47 13.01 -18.33
C ILE A 159 -52.84 12.39 -18.08
N TYR A 160 -53.46 11.82 -19.11
CA TYR A 160 -54.77 11.17 -19.03
C TYR A 160 -54.82 9.98 -19.98
N TYR A 161 -55.16 8.81 -19.45
CA TYR A 161 -55.53 7.64 -20.25
C TYR A 161 -57.05 7.52 -20.14
N LYS A 162 -57.76 7.65 -21.26
CA LYS A 162 -59.16 7.23 -21.32
C LYS A 162 -59.19 5.71 -21.53
N GLU A 163 -60.00 5.02 -20.72
CA GLU A 163 -60.31 3.61 -20.99
C GLU A 163 -60.86 3.48 -22.42
N GLY A 164 -60.15 2.69 -23.25
CA GLY A 164 -60.54 2.40 -24.64
C GLY A 164 -59.79 3.15 -25.74
N GLU A 165 -58.89 4.09 -25.43
CA GLU A 165 -57.96 4.65 -26.44
C GLU A 165 -56.80 3.67 -26.70
N LYS A 166 -56.60 3.30 -27.97
CA LYS A 166 -55.49 2.46 -28.47
C LYS A 166 -54.39 3.32 -29.05
#